data_AF-A0AAD6YM09-F1
#
_entry.id   AF-A0AAD6YM09-F1
#
_cell.length_a   1.000
_cell.length_b   1.000
_cell.length_c   1.000
_cell.angle_alpha   90.00
_cell.angle_beta   90.00
_cell.angle_gamma   90.00
#
_symmetry.space_group_name_H-M   'P 1'
#
loop_
_entity.id
_entity.type
_entity.pdbx_description
1 polymer ?
#
loop_
_entity_poly.entity_id
_entity_poly.type
_entity_poly.pdbx_seq_one_letter_code
_entity_poly.pdbx_strand_id
1 'polypeptide(L)'
;MLTGAIRLALFAPIVLSLSTQGLRIPGLSLLFDAVDIAVTAHDRTLLTEQIALTNEVPFDALRDENIDLGYGATLDLINANAAWVPAPSNGKTNFAPALAAHRGRLYSVYADPADGRLHYSTGDNVAWDQFTISLNNEYAQDGPALADLHGTLHLVFPDKISGMLVHLHVGEWSPDSGWRSFHKLGNESTAGTLSLYTDATATTLFLLFAANSTDRKIVEMSSRSVNGVWSHVTPPDESTAFGTAATNFRDTAMMAFPSNDGQSQVCVSFYDPGLKHWLPHEPIVGEFSSHAPAIAVLDGVVNVIFPLRNSVTVFRVTRNLLSWPLDSWMNHLNSNLYMSQLSLPGTHDSGSVTSIPYTETQFLSITQQLDAGIRVFDLRCGLIRDVLWMVHGDAPIFTTLQQLLHEMYNWLLSANHQGEALVVSIKQDADTHFSNIEFDQAVYEVLQLGEQKQYWVTNATIPQLGQVRGKIQLLRRYSAGYNTTTSTDYRIGIDASGWPNNTPLGNITIPGVGTLWIEDHYNYDDVSDFADVVANKTGYVEAALAFAVFGGVPNNWHISFTTASNFPYHQPSGIALGGVNLVYPFEYVVGVNFNLVAYIIPMLRPGASAI
;
A
#
# COMPACT_ATOMS: atom_id res chain seq x y z
N MET A 1 -21.69 44.90 25.56
CA MET A 1 -20.79 45.95 25.06
C MET A 1 -19.43 45.33 24.79
N LEU A 2 -18.84 45.69 23.65
CA LEU A 2 -17.53 45.29 23.12
C LEU A 2 -17.38 43.86 22.55
N THR A 3 -17.82 43.79 21.30
CA THR A 3 -17.28 43.09 20.14
C THR A 3 -15.75 42.98 20.06
N GLY A 4 -15.25 41.83 19.60
CA GLY A 4 -13.87 41.64 19.13
C GLY A 4 -13.82 40.61 18.00
N ALA A 5 -13.94 41.09 16.76
CA ALA A 5 -13.83 40.30 15.54
C ALA A 5 -12.35 39.96 15.25
N ILE A 6 -12.05 38.68 15.01
CA ILE A 6 -10.76 38.26 14.45
C ILE A 6 -10.94 38.17 12.93
N ARG A 7 -10.16 38.98 12.21
CA ARG A 7 -10.16 39.12 10.76
C ARG A 7 -9.43 37.94 10.11
N LEU A 8 -10.10 37.29 9.15
CA LEU A 8 -9.49 36.46 8.12
C LEU A 8 -8.51 37.31 7.28
N ALA A 9 -7.27 36.86 7.16
CA ALA A 9 -6.29 37.43 6.24
C ALA A 9 -6.43 36.72 4.88
N LEU A 10 -6.99 37.43 3.90
CA LEU A 10 -6.97 37.08 2.48
C LEU A 10 -5.55 37.22 1.94
N PHE A 11 -4.95 36.13 1.47
CA PHE A 11 -3.73 36.17 0.66
C PHE A 11 -4.09 36.42 -0.81
N ALA A 12 -3.75 37.61 -1.31
CA ALA A 12 -3.75 37.92 -2.74
C ALA A 12 -2.41 37.50 -3.36
N PRO A 13 -2.37 36.82 -4.52
CA PRO A 13 -1.12 36.51 -5.20
C PRO A 13 -0.58 37.76 -5.93
N ILE A 14 0.64 38.15 -5.56
CA ILE A 14 1.46 39.16 -6.24
C ILE A 14 1.93 38.58 -7.57
N VAL A 15 1.54 39.23 -8.67
CA VAL A 15 1.99 38.92 -10.04
C VAL A 15 3.38 39.52 -10.24
N LEU A 16 4.40 38.67 -10.42
CA LEU A 16 5.71 39.07 -10.94
C LEU A 16 5.71 38.85 -12.45
N SER A 17 5.73 39.94 -13.22
CA SER A 17 5.97 39.91 -14.65
C SER A 17 7.47 39.75 -14.91
N LEU A 18 7.84 38.77 -15.73
CA LEU A 18 9.17 38.66 -16.32
C LEU A 18 9.03 38.73 -17.84
N SER A 19 9.49 39.87 -18.36
CA SER A 19 9.51 40.19 -19.78
C SER A 19 10.54 39.36 -20.54
N THR A 20 10.13 38.95 -21.73
CA THR A 20 10.90 38.35 -22.82
C THR A 20 12.27 38.99 -23.07
N GLN A 21 13.33 38.17 -23.15
CA GLN A 21 14.42 38.34 -24.12
C GLN A 21 14.96 36.97 -24.54
N GLY A 22 15.13 36.82 -25.84
CA GLY A 22 15.32 35.56 -26.54
C GLY A 22 16.72 34.97 -26.51
N LEU A 23 16.78 33.68 -26.81
CA LEU A 23 17.95 33.06 -27.41
C LEU A 23 17.49 32.09 -28.51
N ARG A 24 17.85 32.40 -29.75
CA ARG A 24 17.72 31.53 -30.92
C ARG A 24 18.99 30.69 -31.03
N ILE A 25 18.84 29.40 -31.30
CA ILE A 25 19.90 28.57 -31.89
C ILE A 25 19.29 27.82 -33.08
N PRO A 26 19.78 28.01 -34.32
CA PRO A 26 19.28 27.34 -35.51
C PRO A 26 20.12 26.12 -35.91
N GLY A 27 19.46 25.13 -36.54
CA GLY A 27 20.12 24.20 -37.47
C GLY A 27 20.14 22.74 -37.02
N LEU A 28 19.17 21.94 -37.48
CA LEU A 28 19.42 20.87 -38.45
C LEU A 28 18.07 20.44 -39.05
N SER A 29 18.03 20.35 -40.37
CA SER A 29 16.89 19.91 -41.17
C SER A 29 17.32 18.73 -42.03
N LEU A 30 16.32 17.92 -42.41
CA LEU A 30 16.30 16.92 -43.50
C LEU A 30 16.91 15.54 -43.12
N LEU A 31 16.40 14.38 -43.55
CA LEU A 31 15.42 14.05 -44.58
C LEU A 31 14.91 12.59 -44.35
N PHE A 32 13.78 12.28 -44.99
CA PHE A 32 13.03 11.02 -45.07
C PHE A 32 13.85 9.78 -45.47
N ASP A 33 13.38 8.59 -45.10
CA ASP A 33 12.90 7.64 -46.10
C ASP A 33 11.99 6.54 -45.50
N ALA A 34 10.93 6.27 -46.25
CA ALA A 34 9.91 5.26 -46.02
C ALA A 34 10.36 3.89 -46.54
N VAL A 35 9.89 2.81 -45.90
CA VAL A 35 9.75 1.52 -46.56
C VAL A 35 8.37 0.95 -46.19
N ASP A 36 7.48 1.01 -47.16
CA ASP A 36 6.26 0.23 -47.24
C ASP A 36 6.59 -1.26 -47.37
N ILE A 37 5.91 -2.11 -46.60
CA ILE A 37 5.64 -3.50 -46.99
C ILE A 37 4.15 -3.75 -46.76
N ALA A 38 3.41 -3.75 -47.87
CA ALA A 38 2.08 -4.31 -47.98
C ALA A 38 2.18 -5.83 -48.16
N VAL A 39 1.39 -6.60 -47.40
CA VAL A 39 0.97 -7.93 -47.82
C VAL A 39 -0.55 -8.02 -47.72
N THR A 40 -1.13 -8.36 -48.86
CA THR A 40 -2.54 -8.40 -49.24
C THR A 40 -3.25 -9.66 -48.76
N ALA A 41 -4.58 -9.55 -48.69
CA ALA A 41 -5.55 -10.52 -48.21
C ALA A 41 -5.83 -11.72 -49.15
N HIS A 42 -6.11 -12.88 -48.54
CA HIS A 42 -7.04 -13.96 -48.94
C HIS A 42 -7.20 -14.83 -47.67
N ASP A 43 -8.35 -15.33 -47.23
CA ASP A 43 -9.50 -15.83 -47.98
C ASP A 43 -10.77 -15.85 -47.08
N ARG A 44 -11.95 -15.80 -47.72
CA ARG A 44 -13.28 -15.87 -47.09
C ARG A 44 -13.84 -17.30 -47.22
N THR A 45 -14.50 -17.81 -46.17
CA THR A 45 -15.73 -18.65 -46.22
C THR A 45 -16.21 -18.92 -44.79
N LEU A 46 -17.34 -18.34 -44.36
CA LEU A 46 -18.67 -18.97 -44.29
C LEU A 46 -18.73 -20.25 -43.43
N LEU A 47 -19.38 -20.15 -42.26
CA LEU A 47 -20.50 -21.02 -41.87
C LEU A 47 -21.22 -20.47 -40.64
N THR A 48 -22.49 -20.15 -40.88
CA THR A 48 -23.53 -19.82 -39.91
C THR A 48 -24.11 -21.13 -39.41
N GLU A 49 -24.25 -21.34 -38.11
CA GLU A 49 -25.25 -22.30 -37.60
C GLU A 49 -25.74 -21.89 -36.21
N GLN A 50 -27.04 -21.64 -36.12
CA GLN A 50 -27.83 -21.56 -34.89
C GLN A 50 -27.91 -22.94 -34.25
N ILE A 51 -27.61 -23.08 -32.95
CA ILE A 51 -28.20 -24.13 -32.12
C ILE A 51 -28.66 -23.53 -30.79
N ALA A 52 -29.88 -23.92 -30.44
CA ALA A 52 -30.69 -23.44 -29.35
C ALA A 52 -30.27 -24.00 -27.98
N LEU A 53 -30.73 -23.28 -26.95
CA LEU A 53 -30.95 -23.69 -25.56
C LEU A 53 -31.22 -25.20 -25.37
N THR A 54 -30.43 -25.85 -24.53
CA THR A 54 -30.90 -26.86 -23.56
C THR A 54 -29.95 -26.97 -22.37
N ASN A 55 -30.55 -27.20 -21.21
CA ASN A 55 -29.98 -27.37 -19.87
C ASN A 55 -28.97 -28.53 -19.74
N GLU A 56 -28.15 -28.40 -18.68
CA GLU A 56 -27.46 -29.45 -17.92
C GLU A 56 -26.34 -30.26 -18.58
N VAL A 57 -25.09 -30.00 -18.16
CA VAL A 57 -24.03 -31.03 -18.01
C VAL A 57 -23.18 -30.68 -16.77
N PRO A 58 -22.77 -31.67 -15.94
CA PRO A 58 -22.40 -31.47 -14.53
C PRO A 58 -20.93 -31.09 -14.30
N PHE A 59 -20.70 -30.47 -13.14
CA PHE A 59 -19.40 -30.36 -12.47
C PHE A 59 -18.80 -31.77 -12.29
N ASP A 60 -17.91 -32.20 -13.17
CA ASP A 60 -16.85 -33.19 -12.92
C ASP A 60 -16.09 -33.50 -14.22
N ALA A 61 -15.31 -32.54 -14.72
CA ALA A 61 -14.21 -32.80 -15.64
C ALA A 61 -13.33 -31.55 -15.69
N LEU A 62 -12.11 -31.67 -15.17
CA LEU A 62 -10.90 -30.84 -15.32
C LEU A 62 -10.14 -30.80 -13.98
N ARG A 63 -9.81 -31.98 -13.47
CA ARG A 63 -8.63 -32.19 -12.63
C ARG A 63 -7.56 -32.79 -13.54
N ASP A 64 -6.34 -32.35 -13.30
CA ASP A 64 -5.08 -32.80 -13.92
C ASP A 64 -4.76 -32.19 -15.29
N GLU A 65 -3.95 -31.13 -15.27
CA GLU A 65 -2.61 -31.15 -15.88
C GLU A 65 -1.77 -29.99 -15.32
N ASN A 66 -0.70 -30.33 -14.60
CA ASN A 66 0.33 -29.42 -14.12
C ASN A 66 1.09 -28.85 -15.32
N ILE A 67 1.07 -27.52 -15.49
CA ILE A 67 2.01 -26.81 -16.37
C ILE A 67 2.81 -25.83 -15.51
N ASP A 68 4.06 -26.23 -15.28
CA ASP A 68 5.12 -25.45 -14.66
C ASP A 68 5.56 -24.32 -15.62
N LEU A 69 5.42 -23.07 -15.19
CA LEU A 69 5.82 -21.89 -15.97
C LEU A 69 6.91 -21.13 -15.19
N GLY A 70 8.15 -21.43 -15.56
CA GLY A 70 9.36 -20.89 -14.98
C GLY A 70 9.39 -19.37 -14.92
N TYR A 71 9.58 -18.87 -13.70
CA TYR A 71 9.82 -17.49 -13.32
C TYR A 71 11.30 -17.14 -13.49
N GLY A 72 11.61 -15.97 -14.06
CA GLY A 72 12.97 -15.45 -14.07
C GLY A 72 13.06 -13.97 -14.45
N ALA A 73 13.27 -13.12 -13.43
CA ALA A 73 13.90 -11.77 -13.43
C ALA A 73 13.11 -10.59 -14.06
N THR A 74 13.10 -9.35 -13.53
CA THR A 74 13.66 -8.67 -12.33
C THR A 74 12.94 -7.30 -12.24
N LEU A 75 12.55 -6.86 -11.03
CA LEU A 75 11.92 -5.55 -10.76
C LEU A 75 13.00 -4.59 -10.22
N ASP A 76 13.34 -3.54 -10.97
CA ASP A 76 14.15 -2.41 -10.51
C ASP A 76 13.23 -1.20 -10.41
N LEU A 77 13.18 -0.54 -9.25
CA LEU A 77 13.01 0.92 -9.12
C LEU A 77 13.36 1.37 -7.69
N ILE A 78 14.55 0.98 -7.23
CA ILE A 78 15.27 1.77 -6.23
C ILE A 78 16.08 2.80 -7.01
N ASN A 79 16.12 4.04 -6.55
CA ASN A 79 17.18 4.94 -6.97
C ASN A 79 18.49 4.45 -6.32
N ALA A 80 19.05 3.33 -6.82
CA ALA A 80 20.28 2.73 -6.33
C ALA A 80 21.49 3.65 -6.58
N ASN A 81 21.28 4.67 -7.41
CA ASN A 81 22.23 5.73 -7.72
C ASN A 81 22.03 6.98 -6.84
N ALA A 82 21.03 7.02 -5.94
CA ALA A 82 20.95 8.03 -4.91
C ALA A 82 22.11 7.79 -3.93
N ALA A 83 22.96 8.78 -3.77
CA ALA A 83 24.01 8.70 -2.78
C ALA A 83 23.38 8.54 -1.39
N TRP A 84 23.89 7.58 -0.60
CA TRP A 84 23.65 7.56 0.83
C TRP A 84 24.07 8.92 1.40
N VAL A 85 23.10 9.71 1.83
CA VAL A 85 23.40 10.93 2.58
C VAL A 85 23.61 10.49 4.02
N PRO A 86 24.83 10.62 4.58
CA PRO A 86 25.04 10.30 5.98
C PRO A 86 24.19 11.23 6.83
N ALA A 87 23.18 10.67 7.50
CA ALA A 87 22.54 11.35 8.61
C ALA A 87 23.55 11.40 9.78
N PRO A 88 23.60 12.50 10.54
CA PRO A 88 24.40 12.55 11.77
C PRO A 88 24.08 11.34 12.65
N SER A 89 25.11 10.59 13.04
CA SER A 89 24.93 9.45 13.94
C SER A 89 24.75 9.93 15.38
N ASN A 90 23.71 9.44 16.04
CA ASN A 90 23.55 9.54 17.48
C ASN A 90 23.63 8.14 18.08
N GLY A 91 24.72 7.86 18.79
CA GLY A 91 24.94 6.56 19.43
C GLY A 91 26.07 5.73 18.85
N LYS A 92 26.49 4.74 19.62
CA LYS A 92 27.48 3.72 19.23
C LYS A 92 26.98 2.38 19.76
N THR A 93 27.25 1.29 19.06
CA THR A 93 26.99 -0.07 19.54
C THR A 93 27.95 -1.05 18.87
N ASN A 94 28.31 -2.13 19.57
CA ASN A 94 29.06 -3.27 19.00
C ASN A 94 28.14 -4.37 18.46
N PHE A 95 26.82 -4.21 18.63
CA PHE A 95 25.80 -5.19 18.28
C PHE A 95 24.88 -4.66 17.18
N ALA A 96 24.03 -5.53 16.64
CA ALA A 96 22.99 -5.08 15.72
C ALA A 96 21.99 -4.16 16.46
N PRO A 97 21.76 -2.92 16.01
CA PRO A 97 20.70 -2.08 16.55
C PRO A 97 19.33 -2.56 16.02
N ALA A 98 18.29 -2.36 16.81
CA ALA A 98 16.91 -2.57 16.39
C ALA A 98 16.33 -1.28 15.80
N LEU A 99 15.46 -1.40 14.79
CA LEU A 99 14.80 -0.27 14.14
C LEU A 99 13.33 -0.61 13.87
N ALA A 100 12.42 0.31 14.18
CA ALA A 100 11.01 0.21 13.79
C ALA A 100 10.45 1.60 13.44
N ALA A 101 9.56 1.65 12.46
CA ALA A 101 8.70 2.81 12.26
C ALA A 101 7.51 2.70 13.22
N HIS A 102 7.21 3.80 13.91
CA HIS A 102 6.10 3.87 14.84
C HIS A 102 5.51 5.29 14.82
N ARG A 103 4.23 5.38 14.45
CA ARG A 103 3.43 6.62 14.41
C ARG A 103 4.14 7.76 13.66
N GLY A 104 4.67 7.46 12.46
CA GLY A 104 5.31 8.45 11.60
C GLY A 104 6.72 8.88 12.03
N ARG A 105 7.32 8.22 13.04
CA ARG A 105 8.72 8.42 13.46
C ARG A 105 9.49 7.11 13.37
N LEU A 106 10.80 7.22 13.17
CA LEU A 106 11.73 6.10 13.32
C LEU A 106 12.15 5.98 14.77
N TYR A 107 12.20 4.74 15.26
CA TYR A 107 12.72 4.38 16.57
C TYR A 107 13.87 3.41 16.39
N SER A 108 15.04 3.80 16.87
CA SER A 108 16.23 2.95 16.93
C SER A 108 16.56 2.63 18.37
N VAL A 109 16.80 1.36 18.69
CA VAL A 109 17.23 0.89 20.01
C VAL A 109 18.56 0.15 19.89
N TYR A 110 19.51 0.45 20.75
CA TYR A 110 20.85 -0.15 20.69
C TYR A 110 21.47 -0.28 22.09
N ALA A 111 22.43 -1.20 22.22
CA ALA A 111 23.18 -1.41 23.46
C ALA A 111 24.53 -0.69 23.41
N ASP A 112 24.88 0.06 24.46
CA ASP A 112 26.15 0.79 24.56
C ASP A 112 27.35 -0.18 24.52
N PRO A 113 28.43 0.11 23.75
CA PRO A 113 29.60 -0.75 23.66
C PRO A 113 30.33 -0.98 24.98
N ALA A 114 30.29 0.00 25.89
CA ALA A 114 31.08 0.01 27.11
C ALA A 114 30.42 -0.83 28.21
N ASP A 115 29.11 -0.70 28.37
CA ASP A 115 28.39 -1.34 29.47
C ASP A 115 27.13 -2.10 29.05
N GLY A 116 26.79 -2.15 27.76
CA GLY A 116 25.60 -2.84 27.25
C GLY A 116 24.29 -2.14 27.60
N ARG A 117 24.33 -0.92 28.18
CA ARG A 117 23.11 -0.19 28.54
C ARG A 117 22.27 0.06 27.31
N LEU A 118 20.96 -0.18 27.41
CA LEU A 118 20.07 0.07 26.29
C LEU A 118 19.75 1.55 26.18
N HIS A 119 19.75 2.00 24.93
CA HIS A 119 19.55 3.37 24.51
C HIS A 119 18.57 3.37 23.36
N TYR A 120 17.71 4.39 23.29
CA TYR A 120 16.91 4.63 22.11
C TYR A 120 17.06 6.05 21.59
N SER A 121 16.89 6.19 20.28
CA SER A 121 16.81 7.47 19.59
C SER A 121 15.60 7.44 18.68
N THR A 122 14.93 8.58 18.59
CA THR A 122 13.83 8.80 17.67
C THR A 122 14.27 9.74 16.56
N GLY A 123 13.62 9.67 15.41
CA GLY A 123 13.92 10.54 14.30
C GLY A 123 12.84 10.54 13.25
N ASP A 124 13.09 11.29 12.19
CA ASP A 124 12.33 11.26 10.95
C ASP A 124 13.23 10.82 9.80
N ASN A 125 12.77 11.02 8.56
CA ASN A 125 13.54 10.69 7.36
C ASN A 125 14.73 11.64 7.09
N VAL A 126 14.93 12.67 7.91
CA VAL A 126 15.93 13.74 7.71
C VAL A 126 16.99 13.71 8.80
N ALA A 127 16.58 13.55 10.07
CA ALA A 127 17.49 13.58 11.20
C ALA A 127 17.01 12.70 12.37
N TRP A 128 18.01 12.20 13.12
CA TRP A 128 17.78 11.72 14.47
C TRP A 128 17.64 12.91 15.42
N ASP A 129 16.75 12.79 16.39
CA ASP A 129 16.66 13.72 17.51
C ASP A 129 18.00 13.77 18.23
N GLN A 130 18.43 14.97 18.65
CA GLN A 130 19.78 15.22 19.18
C GLN A 130 20.12 14.44 20.46
N PHE A 131 19.12 13.84 21.10
CA PHE A 131 19.28 13.15 22.37
C PHE A 131 19.00 11.67 22.21
N THR A 132 19.92 10.86 22.73
CA THR A 132 19.66 9.46 23.04
C THR A 132 19.11 9.37 24.45
N ILE A 133 18.01 8.66 24.63
CA ILE A 133 17.40 8.41 25.93
C ILE A 133 17.84 7.02 26.37
N SER A 134 18.42 6.93 27.58
CA SER A 134 18.76 5.63 28.16
C SER A 134 17.48 4.93 28.64
N LEU A 135 17.34 3.64 28.34
CA LEU A 135 16.35 2.81 29.03
C LEU A 135 16.83 2.63 30.48
N ASN A 136 15.95 2.89 31.44
CA ASN A 136 16.33 2.93 32.86
C ASN A 136 16.63 1.52 33.38
N ASN A 137 17.88 1.28 33.79
CA ASN A 137 18.38 0.03 34.38
C ASN A 137 18.32 -1.21 33.48
N GLU A 138 18.18 -1.04 32.16
CA GLU A 138 18.14 -2.14 31.21
C GLU A 138 19.47 -2.26 30.47
N TYR A 139 20.03 -3.47 30.47
CA TYR A 139 21.33 -3.76 29.88
C TYR A 139 21.22 -5.03 29.05
N ALA A 140 21.69 -4.98 27.81
CA ALA A 140 21.69 -6.13 26.92
C ALA A 140 23.10 -6.71 26.75
N GLN A 141 23.19 -8.03 26.63
CA GLN A 141 24.45 -8.73 26.26
C GLN A 141 24.63 -8.90 24.74
N ASP A 142 23.59 -8.63 23.95
CA ASP A 142 23.58 -8.71 22.49
C ASP A 142 22.54 -7.73 21.91
N GLY A 143 22.40 -7.69 20.59
CA GLY A 143 21.49 -6.81 19.86
C GLY A 143 20.00 -7.00 20.23
N PRO A 144 19.25 -5.92 20.46
CA PRO A 144 17.80 -5.99 20.67
C PRO A 144 17.03 -6.30 19.37
N ALA A 145 15.75 -6.65 19.49
CA ALA A 145 14.77 -6.61 18.40
C ALA A 145 13.59 -5.72 18.76
N LEU A 146 13.05 -5.03 17.76
CA LEU A 146 12.00 -4.02 17.91
C LEU A 146 10.94 -4.22 16.82
N ALA A 147 9.65 -4.19 17.20
CA ALA A 147 8.53 -4.19 16.27
C ALA A 147 7.39 -3.31 16.80
N ASP A 148 6.64 -2.68 15.90
CA ASP A 148 5.36 -2.06 16.25
C ASP A 148 4.24 -3.08 16.10
N LEU A 149 3.38 -3.17 17.13
CA LEU A 149 2.12 -3.89 17.08
C LEU A 149 1.04 -2.95 17.59
N HIS A 150 0.12 -2.53 16.72
CA HIS A 150 -1.04 -1.73 17.10
C HIS A 150 -0.64 -0.47 17.88
N GLY A 151 0.32 0.30 17.36
CA GLY A 151 0.76 1.54 18.00
C GLY A 151 1.34 1.34 19.40
N THR A 152 1.86 0.14 19.68
CA THR A 152 2.71 -0.20 20.83
C THR A 152 4.03 -0.71 20.29
N LEU A 153 5.14 -0.14 20.75
CA LEU A 153 6.46 -0.67 20.43
C LEU A 153 6.81 -1.82 21.37
N HIS A 154 7.25 -2.93 20.81
CA HIS A 154 7.68 -4.12 21.53
C HIS A 154 9.18 -4.34 21.32
N LEU A 155 9.91 -4.40 22.43
CA LEU A 155 11.35 -4.56 22.48
C LEU A 155 11.70 -5.85 23.21
N VAL A 156 12.48 -6.72 22.57
CA VAL A 156 13.01 -7.93 23.20
C VAL A 156 14.53 -7.88 23.17
N PHE A 157 15.18 -8.24 24.27
CA PHE A 157 16.65 -8.32 24.35
C PHE A 157 17.10 -9.35 25.39
N PRO A 158 18.33 -9.86 25.28
CA PRO A 158 18.92 -10.69 26.32
C PRO A 158 19.51 -9.82 27.44
N ASP A 159 19.00 -9.96 28.65
CA ASP A 159 19.50 -9.25 29.83
C ASP A 159 20.98 -9.56 30.09
N LYS A 160 21.77 -8.53 30.37
CA LYS A 160 23.22 -8.64 30.53
C LYS A 160 23.65 -9.48 31.74
N ILE A 161 22.88 -9.47 32.82
CA ILE A 161 23.26 -10.14 34.07
C ILE A 161 22.84 -11.60 34.04
N SER A 162 21.59 -11.86 33.69
CA SER A 162 21.02 -13.21 33.71
C SER A 162 21.18 -13.97 32.40
N GLY A 163 21.46 -13.27 31.30
CA GLY A 163 21.45 -13.82 29.94
C GLY A 163 20.05 -14.17 29.42
N MET A 164 19.02 -13.99 30.26
CA MET A 164 17.65 -14.36 29.92
C MET A 164 16.98 -13.31 29.04
N LEU A 165 16.07 -13.74 28.17
CA LEU A 165 15.30 -12.84 27.33
C LEU A 165 14.30 -12.04 28.18
N VAL A 166 14.25 -10.73 27.93
CA VAL A 166 13.35 -9.77 28.55
C VAL A 166 12.51 -9.10 27.48
N HIS A 167 11.21 -8.97 27.72
CA HIS A 167 10.28 -8.23 26.86
C HIS A 167 9.84 -6.95 27.56
N LEU A 168 10.15 -5.81 26.92
CA LEU A 168 9.61 -4.50 27.26
C LEU A 168 8.61 -4.06 26.19
N HIS A 169 7.68 -3.21 26.57
CA HIS A 169 6.88 -2.47 25.60
C HIS A 169 6.82 -0.99 25.97
N VAL A 170 6.48 -0.15 25.00
CA VAL A 170 6.05 1.22 25.26
C VAL A 170 4.82 1.51 24.41
N GLY A 171 3.69 1.70 25.10
CA GLY A 171 2.44 2.24 24.57
C GLY A 171 2.22 3.64 25.14
N GLU A 172 1.52 4.48 24.40
CA GLU A 172 1.49 5.95 24.55
C GLU A 172 0.75 6.50 25.80
N TRP A 173 0.71 5.81 26.93
CA TRP A 173 0.12 6.41 28.14
C TRP A 173 0.95 7.58 28.69
N SER A 174 2.20 7.74 28.25
CA SER A 174 2.95 9.00 28.23
C SER A 174 4.39 8.70 27.75
N PRO A 175 5.00 9.53 26.87
CA PRO A 175 6.46 9.51 26.64
C PRO A 175 7.27 9.65 27.93
N ASP A 176 6.69 10.26 28.97
CA ASP A 176 7.24 10.40 30.33
C ASP A 176 7.04 9.14 31.19
N SER A 177 6.21 8.19 30.78
CA SER A 177 5.96 6.95 31.53
C SER A 177 6.98 5.84 31.24
N GLY A 178 7.83 6.03 30.23
CA GLY A 178 8.98 5.17 29.93
C GLY A 178 8.62 3.77 29.43
N TRP A 179 9.64 3.05 28.98
CA TRP A 179 9.54 1.62 28.66
C TRP A 179 9.09 0.83 29.89
N ARG A 180 8.10 -0.04 29.73
CA ARG A 180 7.57 -0.89 30.79
C ARG A 180 8.01 -2.33 30.58
N SER A 181 8.58 -2.93 31.61
CA SER A 181 8.90 -4.34 31.61
C SER A 181 7.63 -5.15 31.78
N PHE A 182 7.39 -6.07 30.83
CA PHE A 182 6.32 -7.04 30.97
C PHE A 182 6.85 -8.18 31.83
N HIS A 183 7.73 -9.04 31.31
CA HIS A 183 8.29 -10.17 32.04
C HIS A 183 9.61 -10.66 31.43
N LYS A 184 10.37 -11.43 32.21
CA LYS A 184 11.34 -12.40 31.66
C LYS A 184 10.57 -13.45 30.88
N LEU A 185 11.00 -13.80 29.67
CA LEU A 185 10.39 -14.85 28.86
C LEU A 185 10.81 -16.22 29.42
N GLY A 186 10.39 -16.56 30.64
CA GLY A 186 10.82 -17.76 31.33
C GLY A 186 12.33 -17.80 31.58
N ASN A 187 12.95 -18.96 31.33
CA ASN A 187 14.40 -19.18 31.42
C ASN A 187 15.08 -19.16 30.04
N GLU A 188 14.44 -18.57 29.03
CA GLU A 188 14.96 -18.53 27.67
C GLU A 188 16.17 -17.61 27.59
N SER A 189 17.19 -18.02 26.83
CA SER A 189 18.39 -17.22 26.54
C SER A 189 18.85 -17.49 25.11
N THR A 190 19.51 -16.50 24.50
CA THR A 190 19.96 -16.57 23.10
C THR A 190 21.47 -16.66 22.97
N ALA A 191 21.94 -17.32 21.91
CA ALA A 191 23.34 -17.33 21.47
C ALA A 191 23.60 -16.43 20.26
N GLY A 192 22.69 -15.52 19.90
CA GLY A 192 22.90 -14.56 18.82
C GLY A 192 21.75 -13.58 18.65
N THR A 193 21.79 -12.79 17.57
CA THR A 193 20.77 -11.80 17.24
C THR A 193 19.39 -12.45 17.16
N LEU A 194 18.41 -11.85 17.83
CA LEU A 194 17.02 -12.26 17.78
C LEU A 194 16.23 -11.36 16.83
N SER A 195 15.08 -11.84 16.37
CA SER A 195 14.20 -11.09 15.47
C SER A 195 12.76 -11.12 15.92
N LEU A 196 12.06 -10.00 15.72
CA LEU A 196 10.67 -9.82 16.09
C LEU A 196 9.87 -9.42 14.84
N TYR A 197 8.75 -10.10 14.60
CA TYR A 197 7.85 -9.83 13.48
C TYR A 197 6.39 -10.05 13.88
N THR A 198 5.46 -9.63 13.01
CA THR A 198 4.02 -9.79 13.21
C THR A 198 3.42 -10.70 12.15
N ASP A 199 2.25 -11.28 12.40
CA ASP A 199 1.50 -11.95 11.33
C ASP A 199 0.86 -10.96 10.34
N ALA A 200 0.28 -11.49 9.27
CA ALA A 200 -0.42 -10.73 8.22
C ALA A 200 -1.44 -9.71 8.77
N THR A 201 -2.09 -10.07 9.87
CA THR A 201 -3.17 -9.28 10.47
C THR A 201 -2.67 -8.33 11.54
N ALA A 202 -1.36 -8.32 11.81
CA ALA A 202 -0.74 -7.59 12.91
C ALA A 202 -1.42 -7.87 14.27
N THR A 203 -1.92 -9.08 14.51
CA THR A 203 -2.58 -9.46 15.78
C THR A 203 -1.67 -10.22 16.73
N THR A 204 -0.62 -10.85 16.22
CA THR A 204 0.28 -11.71 16.98
C THR A 204 1.73 -11.31 16.74
N LEU A 205 2.49 -11.18 17.82
CA LEU A 205 3.95 -11.03 17.77
C LEU A 205 4.62 -12.39 17.78
N PHE A 206 5.67 -12.52 16.98
CA PHE A 206 6.52 -13.69 16.92
C PHE A 206 7.96 -13.30 17.16
N LEU A 207 8.63 -14.09 18.00
CA LEU A 207 10.01 -13.94 18.38
C LEU A 207 10.77 -15.17 17.91
N LEU A 208 11.81 -14.94 17.11
CA LEU A 208 12.77 -15.96 16.69
C LEU A 208 14.13 -15.66 17.31
N PHE A 209 14.78 -16.69 17.85
CA PHE A 209 16.12 -16.59 18.44
C PHE A 209 16.85 -17.93 18.41
N ALA A 210 18.17 -17.90 18.58
CA ALA A 210 19.00 -19.10 18.66
C ALA A 210 19.11 -19.56 20.11
N ALA A 211 18.63 -20.76 20.46
CA ALA A 211 18.77 -21.29 21.82
C ALA A 211 20.23 -21.25 22.29
N ASN A 212 20.47 -20.80 23.53
CA ASN A 212 21.80 -20.75 24.12
C ASN A 212 22.31 -22.15 24.49
N SER A 213 22.75 -22.86 23.47
CA SER A 213 23.07 -24.28 23.45
C SER A 213 24.16 -24.54 22.42
N THR A 214 24.77 -25.72 22.42
CA THR A 214 25.83 -26.04 21.46
C THR A 214 25.32 -26.23 20.03
N ASP A 215 24.09 -26.73 19.88
CA ASP A 215 23.43 -26.95 18.59
C ASP A 215 22.73 -25.68 18.06
N ARG A 216 22.47 -24.69 18.93
CA ARG A 216 21.95 -23.36 18.58
C ARG A 216 20.68 -23.44 17.73
N LYS A 217 19.80 -24.36 18.12
CA LYS A 217 18.50 -24.55 17.48
C LYS A 217 17.71 -23.25 17.52
N ILE A 218 17.07 -22.91 16.41
CA ILE A 218 16.19 -21.76 16.33
C ILE A 218 14.92 -22.10 17.11
N VAL A 219 14.51 -21.17 17.98
CA VAL A 219 13.31 -21.26 18.80
C VAL A 219 12.36 -20.17 18.34
N GLU A 220 11.08 -20.49 18.29
CA GLU A 220 10.02 -19.55 17.98
C GLU A 220 9.01 -19.48 19.13
N MET A 221 8.71 -18.25 19.56
CA MET A 221 7.68 -17.98 20.54
C MET A 221 6.67 -16.99 19.96
N SER A 222 5.43 -17.05 20.42
CA SER A 222 4.39 -16.08 20.04
C SER A 222 3.71 -15.45 21.25
N SER A 223 3.20 -14.23 21.07
CA SER A 223 2.33 -13.53 22.02
C SER A 223 1.17 -12.87 21.26
N ARG A 224 -0.06 -13.21 21.65
CA ARG A 224 -1.30 -12.63 21.10
C ARG A 224 -1.72 -11.32 21.76
N SER A 225 -0.94 -10.80 22.71
CA SER A 225 -1.35 -9.62 23.44
C SER A 225 -0.21 -8.66 23.75
N VAL A 226 -0.61 -7.40 23.82
CA VAL A 226 0.08 -6.32 24.54
C VAL A 226 0.39 -6.71 26.00
N ASN A 227 -0.31 -7.72 26.54
CA ASN A 227 -0.13 -8.30 27.87
C ASN A 227 0.95 -9.40 27.95
N GLY A 228 1.88 -9.49 27.00
CA GLY A 228 3.23 -10.09 27.14
C GLY A 228 3.36 -11.55 27.64
N VAL A 229 2.34 -12.40 27.48
CA VAL A 229 2.48 -13.85 27.71
C VAL A 229 3.01 -14.51 26.45
N TRP A 230 4.23 -15.04 26.53
CA TRP A 230 4.91 -15.74 25.45
C TRP A 230 4.74 -17.25 25.58
N SER A 231 4.43 -17.91 24.47
CA SER A 231 4.34 -19.37 24.38
C SER A 231 5.17 -19.89 23.23
N HIS A 232 5.87 -21.01 23.44
CA HIS A 232 6.55 -21.73 22.37
C HIS A 232 5.54 -22.15 21.30
N VAL A 233 5.90 -21.92 20.04
CA VAL A 233 5.19 -22.48 18.88
C VAL A 233 6.06 -23.54 18.24
N THR A 234 5.59 -24.18 17.16
CA THR A 234 6.41 -25.18 16.47
C THR A 234 7.57 -24.48 15.77
N PRO A 235 8.82 -24.63 16.25
CA PRO A 235 9.93 -23.89 15.71
C PRO A 235 10.36 -24.48 14.35
N PRO A 236 11.12 -23.72 13.55
CA PRO A 236 11.83 -24.30 12.41
C PRO A 236 12.84 -25.35 12.91
N ASP A 237 13.00 -26.46 12.18
CA ASP A 237 14.03 -27.47 12.49
C ASP A 237 15.41 -27.03 11.98
N GLU A 238 15.83 -25.85 12.41
CA GLU A 238 16.98 -25.13 11.87
C GLU A 238 17.91 -24.67 13.00
N SER A 239 19.17 -24.41 12.67
CA SER A 239 20.16 -23.88 13.62
C SER A 239 20.93 -22.72 12.99
N THR A 240 21.18 -21.66 13.77
CA THR A 240 21.88 -20.47 13.28
C THR A 240 23.20 -20.21 14.01
N ALA A 241 24.21 -19.76 13.25
CA ALA A 241 25.53 -19.40 13.75
C ALA A 241 25.62 -17.98 14.30
N PHE A 242 24.70 -17.06 13.97
CA PHE A 242 24.81 -15.67 14.42
C PHE A 242 23.48 -15.00 14.75
N GLY A 243 22.36 -15.71 14.61
CA GLY A 243 21.03 -15.19 14.89
C GLY A 243 20.10 -15.22 13.69
N THR A 244 18.94 -14.60 13.86
CA THR A 244 17.85 -14.63 12.88
C THR A 244 17.42 -13.22 12.50
N ALA A 245 16.81 -13.11 11.32
CA ALA A 245 16.06 -11.96 10.87
C ALA A 245 14.74 -12.48 10.31
N ALA A 246 13.62 -11.80 10.57
CA ALA A 246 12.32 -12.28 10.12
C ALA A 246 11.39 -11.13 9.72
N THR A 247 10.49 -11.43 8.79
CA THR A 247 9.45 -10.54 8.31
C THR A 247 8.28 -11.38 7.81
N ASN A 248 7.17 -10.73 7.44
CA ASN A 248 6.00 -11.38 6.87
C ASN A 248 5.57 -10.69 5.58
N PHE A 249 4.95 -11.46 4.70
CA PHE A 249 4.24 -10.93 3.55
C PHE A 249 2.96 -11.74 3.34
N ARG A 250 1.81 -11.05 3.39
CA ARG A 250 0.51 -11.72 3.47
C ARG A 250 0.54 -12.73 4.63
N ASP A 251 0.04 -13.94 4.45
CA ASP A 251 0.04 -15.00 5.46
C ASP A 251 1.32 -15.86 5.50
N THR A 252 2.39 -15.43 4.83
CA THR A 252 3.68 -16.14 4.81
C THR A 252 4.72 -15.39 5.63
N ALA A 253 5.18 -16.00 6.72
CA ALA A 253 6.36 -15.54 7.45
C ALA A 253 7.64 -16.03 6.75
N MET A 254 8.71 -15.24 6.87
CA MET A 254 10.01 -15.51 6.27
C MET A 254 11.10 -15.27 7.29
N MET A 255 12.10 -16.13 7.30
CA MET A 255 13.26 -16.03 8.19
C MET A 255 14.54 -16.14 7.37
N ALA A 256 15.49 -15.23 7.58
CA ALA A 256 16.85 -15.30 7.07
C ALA A 256 17.85 -15.49 8.22
N PHE A 257 18.83 -16.36 8.03
CA PHE A 257 19.81 -16.70 9.07
C PHE A 257 21.08 -17.31 8.47
N PRO A 258 22.27 -17.14 9.09
CA PRO A 258 23.46 -17.89 8.71
C PRO A 258 23.42 -19.26 9.39
N SER A 259 23.54 -20.35 8.63
CA SER A 259 23.50 -21.73 9.13
C SER A 259 24.55 -22.03 10.20
N ASN A 260 24.24 -22.90 11.16
CA ASN A 260 25.21 -23.42 12.14
C ASN A 260 26.00 -24.63 11.59
N ASP A 261 26.53 -24.52 10.37
CA ASP A 261 27.25 -25.60 9.67
C ASP A 261 28.79 -25.46 9.72
N GLY A 262 29.29 -24.46 10.44
CA GLY A 262 30.71 -24.09 10.54
C GLY A 262 31.21 -23.16 9.43
N GLN A 263 30.45 -22.97 8.35
CA GLN A 263 30.72 -21.99 7.28
C GLN A 263 29.83 -20.74 7.39
N SER A 264 28.65 -20.88 7.99
CA SER A 264 27.67 -19.80 8.14
C SER A 264 27.12 -19.32 6.80
N GLN A 265 26.72 -20.30 5.98
CA GLN A 265 26.00 -20.11 4.73
C GLN A 265 24.70 -19.36 5.02
N VAL A 266 24.45 -18.26 4.31
CA VAL A 266 23.19 -17.52 4.52
C VAL A 266 22.05 -18.31 3.88
N CYS A 267 20.99 -18.51 4.65
CA CYS A 267 19.82 -19.28 4.28
C CYS A 267 18.54 -18.47 4.50
N VAL A 268 17.49 -18.82 3.75
CA VAL A 268 16.13 -18.28 3.92
C VAL A 268 15.16 -19.44 4.06
N SER A 269 14.23 -19.37 5.02
CA SER A 269 13.14 -20.32 5.20
C SER A 269 11.79 -19.59 5.17
N PHE A 270 10.76 -20.28 4.70
CA PHE A 270 9.40 -19.77 4.57
C PHE A 270 8.46 -20.57 5.45
N TYR A 271 7.51 -19.90 6.09
CA TYR A 271 6.44 -20.54 6.83
C TYR A 271 5.30 -20.90 5.87
N ASP A 272 4.87 -22.17 5.88
CA ASP A 272 3.69 -22.60 5.14
C ASP A 272 2.45 -22.47 6.04
N PRO A 273 1.53 -21.52 5.76
CA PRO A 273 0.33 -21.33 6.58
C PRO A 273 -0.68 -22.48 6.46
N GLY A 274 -0.67 -23.22 5.35
CA GLY A 274 -1.54 -24.37 5.12
C GLY A 274 -1.09 -25.59 5.93
N LEU A 275 0.22 -25.83 5.97
CA LEU A 275 0.82 -26.93 6.71
C LEU A 275 1.20 -26.57 8.16
N LYS A 276 1.10 -25.29 8.53
CA LYS A 276 1.41 -24.73 9.84
C LYS A 276 2.82 -25.07 10.34
N HIS A 277 3.80 -25.09 9.45
CA HIS A 277 5.19 -25.33 9.78
C HIS A 277 6.14 -24.59 8.83
N TRP A 278 7.39 -24.43 9.25
CA TRP A 278 8.47 -23.88 8.43
C TRP A 278 8.98 -24.90 7.42
N LEU A 279 9.08 -24.48 6.17
CA LEU A 279 9.70 -25.25 5.10
C LEU A 279 11.22 -25.34 5.32
N PRO A 280 11.87 -26.40 4.79
CA PRO A 280 13.33 -26.50 4.82
C PRO A 280 13.99 -25.24 4.24
N HIS A 281 15.10 -24.81 4.84
CA HIS A 281 15.80 -23.62 4.35
C HIS A 281 16.33 -23.78 2.91
N GLU A 282 16.37 -22.67 2.21
CA GLU A 282 17.02 -22.50 0.91
C GLU A 282 18.34 -21.72 1.11
N PRO A 283 19.50 -22.24 0.67
CA PRO A 283 20.76 -21.50 0.76
C PRO A 283 20.85 -20.41 -0.31
N ILE A 284 21.33 -19.22 0.06
CA ILE A 284 21.74 -18.17 -0.89
C ILE A 284 23.12 -18.56 -1.44
N VAL A 285 23.13 -19.29 -2.56
CA VAL A 285 24.29 -19.98 -3.11
C VAL A 285 25.56 -19.11 -3.12
N GLY A 286 26.61 -19.59 -2.43
CA GLY A 286 27.95 -18.98 -2.44
C GLY A 286 28.17 -17.90 -1.41
N GLU A 287 27.13 -17.51 -0.65
CA GLU A 287 27.17 -16.36 0.24
C GLU A 287 27.20 -16.76 1.72
N PHE A 288 28.19 -16.25 2.46
CA PHE A 288 28.41 -16.57 3.87
C PHE A 288 28.43 -15.28 4.70
N SER A 289 27.95 -15.33 5.95
CA SER A 289 28.01 -14.17 6.84
C SER A 289 28.40 -14.54 8.26
N SER A 290 29.16 -13.65 8.91
CA SER A 290 29.45 -13.74 10.35
C SER A 290 28.50 -12.92 11.21
N HIS A 291 27.36 -12.50 10.64
CA HIS A 291 26.35 -11.68 11.30
C HIS A 291 24.96 -12.12 10.84
N ALA A 292 23.95 -11.90 11.67
CA ALA A 292 22.56 -12.08 11.25
C ALA A 292 22.23 -11.13 10.08
N PRO A 293 21.51 -11.59 9.04
CA PRO A 293 21.00 -10.73 7.98
C PRO A 293 20.00 -9.69 8.48
N ALA A 294 19.57 -8.82 7.58
CA ALA A 294 18.33 -8.06 7.68
C ALA A 294 17.39 -8.53 6.55
N ILE A 295 16.08 -8.62 6.83
CA ILE A 295 15.07 -9.03 5.84
C ILE A 295 13.87 -8.08 5.88
N ALA A 296 13.38 -7.69 4.71
CA ALA A 296 12.19 -6.85 4.57
C ALA A 296 11.50 -7.12 3.23
N VAL A 297 10.19 -6.90 3.17
CA VAL A 297 9.41 -7.03 1.93
C VAL A 297 8.95 -5.66 1.48
N LEU A 298 9.18 -5.35 0.21
CA LEU A 298 8.76 -4.12 -0.44
C LEU A 298 8.15 -4.47 -1.80
N ASP A 299 6.92 -4.01 -2.06
CA ASP A 299 6.20 -4.23 -3.33
C ASP A 299 6.14 -5.69 -3.77
N GLY A 300 6.00 -6.58 -2.79
CA GLY A 300 5.98 -8.03 -3.02
C GLY A 300 7.34 -8.63 -3.39
N VAL A 301 8.44 -7.91 -3.15
CA VAL A 301 9.81 -8.39 -3.30
C VAL A 301 10.44 -8.52 -1.91
N VAL A 302 10.86 -9.73 -1.53
CA VAL A 302 11.66 -9.91 -0.32
C VAL A 302 13.10 -9.50 -0.60
N ASN A 303 13.67 -8.73 0.32
CA ASN A 303 15.03 -8.21 0.29
C ASN A 303 15.77 -8.79 1.49
N VAL A 304 16.91 -9.42 1.25
CA VAL A 304 17.80 -9.91 2.30
C VAL A 304 19.15 -9.21 2.15
N ILE A 305 19.61 -8.54 3.20
CA ILE A 305 20.83 -7.74 3.21
C ILE A 305 21.75 -8.26 4.31
N PHE A 306 23.03 -8.48 4.00
CA PHE A 306 24.00 -8.97 4.99
C PHE A 306 25.43 -8.61 4.58
N PRO A 307 26.36 -8.47 5.55
CA PRO A 307 27.78 -8.34 5.24
C PRO A 307 28.38 -9.69 4.84
N LEU A 308 29.27 -9.70 3.86
CA LEU A 308 30.01 -10.91 3.48
C LEU A 308 31.00 -11.32 4.57
N ARG A 309 31.19 -12.63 4.74
CA ARG A 309 32.15 -13.18 5.69
C ARG A 309 33.56 -12.67 5.38
N ASN A 310 34.24 -12.14 6.40
CA ASN A 310 35.59 -11.54 6.32
C ASN A 310 35.72 -10.34 5.36
N SER A 311 34.61 -9.67 5.05
CA SER A 311 34.60 -8.45 4.24
C SER A 311 33.70 -7.40 4.89
N VAL A 312 33.94 -6.13 4.53
CA VAL A 312 33.09 -4.99 4.87
C VAL A 312 32.03 -4.72 3.79
N THR A 313 32.04 -5.50 2.71
CA THR A 313 31.05 -5.41 1.64
C THR A 313 29.68 -5.93 2.12
N VAL A 314 28.66 -5.09 1.98
CA VAL A 314 27.26 -5.47 2.19
C VAL A 314 26.68 -5.98 0.88
N PHE A 315 26.07 -7.15 0.93
CA PHE A 315 25.39 -7.77 -0.19
C PHE A 315 23.87 -7.67 -0.01
N ARG A 316 23.15 -7.58 -1.14
CA ARG A 316 21.68 -7.59 -1.17
C ARG A 316 21.23 -8.63 -2.18
N VAL A 317 20.37 -9.54 -1.76
CA VAL A 317 19.65 -10.45 -2.65
C VAL A 317 18.15 -10.18 -2.57
N THR A 318 17.44 -10.46 -3.66
CA THR A 318 16.01 -10.23 -3.76
C THR A 318 15.28 -11.42 -4.37
N ARG A 319 14.00 -11.61 -4.02
CA ARG A 319 13.10 -12.60 -4.63
C ARG A 319 11.70 -12.01 -4.76
N ASN A 320 11.09 -12.11 -5.94
CA ASN A 320 9.69 -11.76 -6.15
C ASN A 320 8.79 -12.81 -5.46
N LEU A 321 7.88 -12.34 -4.62
CA LEU A 321 6.86 -13.15 -3.94
C LEU A 321 5.51 -13.12 -4.68
N LEU A 322 5.35 -12.19 -5.63
CA LEU A 322 4.15 -12.06 -6.44
C LEU A 322 4.27 -12.86 -7.73
N SER A 323 3.16 -13.50 -8.12
CA SER A 323 3.04 -14.19 -9.40
C SER A 323 3.07 -13.22 -10.59
N TRP A 324 2.60 -11.99 -10.41
CA TRP A 324 2.57 -10.95 -11.44
C TRP A 324 3.15 -9.64 -10.88
N PRO A 325 3.84 -8.83 -11.70
CA PRO A 325 4.30 -7.52 -11.27
C PRO A 325 3.12 -6.57 -10.96
N LEU A 326 3.27 -5.69 -9.97
CA LEU A 326 2.21 -4.74 -9.56
C LEU A 326 1.93 -3.66 -10.61
N ASP A 327 2.93 -3.28 -11.41
CA ASP A 327 2.78 -2.27 -12.47
C ASP A 327 2.09 -2.81 -13.74
N SER A 328 1.93 -4.12 -13.86
CA SER A 328 1.51 -4.78 -15.10
C SER A 328 0.65 -6.02 -14.88
N TRP A 329 -0.04 -6.11 -13.75
CA TRP A 329 -0.80 -7.30 -13.36
C TRP A 329 -2.00 -7.59 -14.28
N MET A 330 -2.60 -6.58 -14.93
CA MET A 330 -3.71 -6.80 -15.86
C MET A 330 -3.25 -7.42 -17.18
N ASN A 331 -1.96 -7.33 -17.55
CA ASN A 331 -1.40 -8.02 -18.72
C ASN A 331 -1.63 -9.54 -18.69
N HIS A 332 -1.75 -10.12 -17.49
CA HIS A 332 -1.91 -11.56 -17.29
C HIS A 332 -3.39 -12.00 -17.25
N LEU A 333 -4.33 -11.07 -17.34
CA LEU A 333 -5.75 -11.35 -17.32
C LEU A 333 -6.33 -11.59 -18.71
N ASN A 334 -7.39 -12.39 -18.80
CA ASN A 334 -8.10 -12.61 -20.06
C ASN A 334 -8.85 -11.33 -20.48
N SER A 335 -8.64 -10.89 -21.72
CA SER A 335 -9.30 -9.71 -22.31
C SER A 335 -10.83 -9.79 -22.37
N ASN A 336 -11.43 -10.97 -22.26
CA ASN A 336 -12.88 -11.17 -22.24
C ASN A 336 -13.52 -10.95 -20.87
N LEU A 337 -12.74 -10.81 -19.80
CA LEU A 337 -13.27 -10.46 -18.48
C LEU A 337 -13.90 -9.07 -18.52
N TYR A 338 -15.08 -8.90 -17.95
CA TYR A 338 -15.63 -7.58 -17.71
C TYR A 338 -14.82 -6.86 -16.63
N MET A 339 -14.64 -5.54 -16.77
CA MET A 339 -14.02 -4.72 -15.72
C MET A 339 -14.73 -4.87 -14.37
N SER A 340 -16.06 -5.07 -14.39
CA SER A 340 -16.89 -5.35 -13.20
C SER A 340 -16.61 -6.69 -12.52
N GLN A 341 -15.95 -7.63 -13.21
CA GLN A 341 -15.56 -8.92 -12.63
C GLN A 341 -14.19 -8.87 -11.96
N LEU A 342 -13.48 -7.75 -12.07
CA LEU A 342 -12.17 -7.57 -11.47
C LEU A 342 -12.31 -6.89 -10.11
N SER A 343 -11.52 -7.33 -9.13
CA SER A 343 -11.30 -6.56 -7.90
C SER A 343 -10.22 -5.52 -8.18
N LEU A 344 -10.64 -4.27 -8.38
CA LEU A 344 -9.75 -3.17 -8.73
C LEU A 344 -9.42 -2.33 -7.49
N PRO A 345 -8.16 -2.27 -7.04
CA PRO A 345 -7.77 -1.37 -5.96
C PRO A 345 -7.82 0.08 -6.44
N GLY A 346 -8.31 0.96 -5.56
CA GLY A 346 -8.50 2.38 -5.84
C GLY A 346 -8.00 3.29 -4.72
N THR A 347 -7.77 4.55 -5.07
CA THR A 347 -7.38 5.59 -4.11
C THR A 347 -8.43 6.70 -4.04
N HIS A 348 -8.82 7.06 -2.81
CA HIS A 348 -9.72 8.18 -2.52
C HIS A 348 -8.94 9.50 -2.57
N ASP A 349 -9.49 10.51 -3.24
CA ASP A 349 -8.83 11.80 -3.48
C ASP A 349 -7.39 11.61 -3.96
N SER A 350 -7.20 10.87 -5.05
CA SER A 350 -5.92 10.31 -5.46
C SER A 350 -4.80 11.34 -5.61
N GLY A 351 -5.16 12.59 -5.95
CA GLY A 351 -4.20 13.68 -6.11
C GLY A 351 -3.79 14.36 -4.80
N SER A 352 -4.47 14.09 -3.67
CA SER A 352 -4.33 14.82 -2.41
C SER A 352 -3.08 14.42 -1.61
N VAL A 353 -1.92 14.72 -2.21
CA VAL A 353 -0.58 14.66 -1.60
C VAL A 353 -0.24 16.05 -1.09
N THR A 354 -0.63 16.35 0.14
CA THR A 354 -0.53 17.68 0.74
C THR A 354 -0.16 17.56 2.21
N SER A 355 0.43 18.59 2.81
CA SER A 355 0.72 18.65 4.25
C SER A 355 -0.37 19.36 5.05
N ILE A 356 -1.51 19.69 4.42
CA ILE A 356 -2.64 20.33 5.08
C ILE A 356 -3.42 19.28 5.89
N PRO A 357 -3.61 19.48 7.21
CA PRO A 357 -4.36 18.53 8.05
C PRO A 357 -5.76 18.26 7.52
N TYR A 358 -6.25 17.02 7.69
CA TYR A 358 -7.56 16.52 7.23
C TYR A 358 -7.75 16.42 5.72
N THR A 359 -6.90 17.05 4.91
CA THR A 359 -7.02 17.01 3.44
C THR A 359 -6.09 15.98 2.80
N GLU A 360 -4.99 15.62 3.45
CA GLU A 360 -4.09 14.58 2.96
C GLU A 360 -4.75 13.20 3.03
N THR A 361 -4.88 12.56 1.87
CA THR A 361 -5.43 11.20 1.77
C THR A 361 -4.44 10.23 1.12
N GLN A 362 -3.42 10.75 0.42
CA GLN A 362 -2.38 9.97 -0.23
C GLN A 362 -1.01 10.56 0.05
N PHE A 363 0.01 9.71 0.17
CA PHE A 363 1.42 10.13 0.27
C PHE A 363 2.24 9.75 -0.99
N LEU A 364 1.66 8.95 -1.89
CA LEU A 364 2.27 8.53 -3.16
C LEU A 364 1.81 9.43 -4.30
N SER A 365 2.72 9.76 -5.23
CA SER A 365 2.35 10.39 -6.51
C SER A 365 1.45 9.47 -7.34
N ILE A 366 0.79 10.00 -8.37
CA ILE A 366 -0.05 9.19 -9.27
C ILE A 366 0.74 8.07 -9.92
N THR A 367 1.95 8.36 -10.39
CA THR A 367 2.85 7.34 -10.96
C THR A 367 3.17 6.24 -9.94
N GLN A 368 3.49 6.60 -8.70
CA GLN A 368 3.77 5.61 -7.64
C GLN A 368 2.54 4.79 -7.25
N GLN A 369 1.33 5.38 -7.27
CA GLN A 369 0.08 4.64 -7.06
C GLN A 369 -0.13 3.61 -8.18
N LEU A 370 0.11 3.99 -9.43
CA LEU A 370 0.03 3.08 -10.59
C LEU A 370 1.03 1.92 -10.47
N ASP A 371 2.29 2.22 -10.11
CA ASP A 371 3.33 1.21 -9.90
C ASP A 371 3.00 0.27 -8.73
N ALA A 372 2.31 0.76 -7.71
CA ALA A 372 1.80 -0.02 -6.58
C ALA A 372 0.55 -0.87 -6.90
N GLY A 373 0.06 -0.82 -8.15
CA GLY A 373 -1.07 -1.64 -8.62
C GLY A 373 -2.44 -0.97 -8.58
N ILE A 374 -2.54 0.31 -8.20
CA ILE A 374 -3.81 1.06 -8.20
C ILE A 374 -4.30 1.27 -9.64
N ARG A 375 -5.59 1.02 -9.88
CA ARG A 375 -6.23 1.16 -11.21
C ARG A 375 -7.50 2.00 -11.19
N VAL A 376 -7.97 2.42 -10.01
CA VAL A 376 -9.13 3.30 -9.84
C VAL A 376 -8.70 4.58 -9.12
N PHE A 377 -8.99 5.74 -9.73
CA PHE A 377 -8.57 7.03 -9.20
C PHE A 377 -9.78 7.95 -8.99
N ASP A 378 -9.94 8.50 -7.79
CA ASP A 378 -10.94 9.53 -7.48
C ASP A 378 -10.31 10.92 -7.59
N LEU A 379 -10.62 11.62 -8.68
CA LEU A 379 -10.10 12.95 -8.99
C LEU A 379 -11.17 14.01 -8.71
N ARG A 380 -10.90 14.86 -7.72
CA ARG A 380 -11.80 15.93 -7.30
C ARG A 380 -11.28 17.30 -7.72
N CYS A 381 -12.14 18.07 -8.38
CA CYS A 381 -11.73 19.32 -9.01
C CYS A 381 -12.65 20.50 -8.68
N GLY A 382 -12.06 21.69 -8.69
CA GLY A 382 -12.75 22.98 -8.76
C GLY A 382 -12.36 23.71 -10.05
N LEU A 383 -13.29 24.48 -10.63
CA LEU A 383 -13.03 25.25 -11.84
C LEU A 383 -12.68 26.69 -11.50
N ILE A 384 -11.42 27.09 -11.69
CA ILE A 384 -10.93 28.43 -11.36
C ILE A 384 -10.22 29.05 -12.57
N ARG A 385 -10.71 30.21 -13.05
CA ARG A 385 -10.16 30.91 -14.22
C ARG A 385 -10.02 30.01 -15.45
N ASP A 386 -11.09 29.28 -15.76
CA ASP A 386 -11.17 28.32 -16.88
C ASP A 386 -10.20 27.12 -16.76
N VAL A 387 -9.60 26.90 -15.58
CA VAL A 387 -8.69 25.78 -15.31
C VAL A 387 -9.26 24.86 -14.23
N LEU A 388 -9.21 23.55 -14.47
CA LEU A 388 -9.60 22.53 -13.51
C LEU A 388 -8.45 22.25 -12.53
N TRP A 389 -8.58 22.79 -11.33
CA TRP A 389 -7.64 22.59 -10.23
C TRP A 389 -8.07 21.41 -9.38
N MET A 390 -7.10 20.62 -8.93
CA MET A 390 -7.34 19.57 -7.92
C MET A 390 -7.61 20.20 -6.56
N VAL A 391 -8.64 19.71 -5.89
CA VAL A 391 -9.10 20.22 -4.59
C VAL A 391 -9.56 19.07 -3.68
N HIS A 392 -9.64 19.34 -2.38
CA HIS A 392 -10.35 18.53 -1.39
C HIS A 392 -11.33 19.44 -0.67
N GLY A 393 -12.61 19.41 -1.05
CA GLY A 393 -13.54 20.50 -0.76
C GLY A 393 -12.97 21.84 -1.24
N ASP A 394 -12.93 22.86 -0.37
CA ASP A 394 -12.36 24.17 -0.69
C ASP A 394 -10.82 24.22 -0.61
N ALA A 395 -10.16 23.16 -0.13
CA ALA A 395 -8.72 23.14 0.05
C ALA A 395 -7.97 22.87 -1.26
N PRO A 396 -6.99 23.70 -1.66
CA PRO A 396 -6.23 23.49 -2.88
C PRO A 396 -5.16 22.42 -2.71
N ILE A 397 -4.99 21.57 -3.74
CA ILE A 397 -3.93 20.55 -3.82
C ILE A 397 -2.75 21.03 -4.70
N PHE A 398 -2.83 22.26 -5.22
CA PHE A 398 -1.76 22.95 -5.98
C PHE A 398 -1.29 22.22 -7.26
N THR A 399 -2.17 21.45 -7.88
CA THR A 399 -1.96 20.81 -9.18
C THR A 399 -3.26 20.84 -9.99
N THR A 400 -3.19 20.62 -11.30
CA THR A 400 -4.34 20.64 -12.20
C THR A 400 -4.73 19.24 -12.64
N LEU A 401 -6.00 19.06 -13.02
CA LEU A 401 -6.48 17.81 -13.61
C LEU A 401 -5.62 17.41 -14.82
N GLN A 402 -5.28 18.38 -15.68
CA GLN A 402 -4.49 18.13 -16.89
C GLN A 402 -3.09 17.59 -16.56
N GLN A 403 -2.44 18.08 -15.51
CA GLN A 403 -1.12 17.60 -15.09
C GLN A 403 -1.19 16.15 -14.59
N LEU A 404 -2.13 15.82 -13.70
CA LEU A 404 -2.32 14.45 -13.23
C LEU A 404 -2.62 13.48 -14.35
N LEU A 405 -3.52 13.86 -15.27
CA LEU A 405 -3.88 13.02 -16.40
C LEU A 405 -2.69 12.78 -17.34
N HIS A 406 -1.80 13.76 -17.50
CA HIS A 406 -0.59 13.59 -18.30
C HIS A 406 0.34 12.52 -17.71
N GLU A 407 0.48 12.44 -16.39
CA GLU A 407 1.21 11.33 -15.74
C GLU A 407 0.58 9.97 -16.07
N MET A 408 -0.75 9.86 -15.98
CA MET A 408 -1.47 8.63 -16.30
C MET A 408 -1.31 8.22 -17.78
N TYR A 409 -1.38 9.18 -18.71
CA TYR A 409 -1.19 8.90 -20.14
C TYR A 409 0.23 8.42 -20.43
N ASN A 410 1.25 9.09 -19.88
CA ASN A 410 2.64 8.69 -20.07
C ASN A 410 2.91 7.30 -19.51
N TRP A 411 2.29 6.97 -18.37
CA TRP A 411 2.39 5.64 -17.79
C TRP A 411 1.72 4.58 -18.68
N LEU A 412 0.50 4.82 -19.18
CA LEU A 412 -0.21 3.89 -20.09
C LEU A 412 0.52 3.68 -21.43
N LEU A 413 1.24 4.69 -21.92
CA LEU A 413 2.02 4.61 -23.16
C LEU A 413 3.28 3.73 -23.03
N SER A 414 3.72 3.45 -21.81
CA SER A 414 4.94 2.66 -21.59
C SER A 414 4.73 1.22 -22.08
N ALA A 415 5.75 0.66 -22.75
CA ALA A 415 5.64 -0.65 -23.41
C ALA A 415 5.18 -1.79 -22.47
N ASN A 416 5.52 -1.70 -21.18
CA ASN A 416 5.15 -2.70 -20.18
C ASN A 416 3.69 -2.58 -19.71
N HIS A 417 3.00 -1.47 -19.98
CA HIS A 417 1.67 -1.17 -19.42
C HIS A 417 0.56 -1.22 -20.47
N GLN A 418 0.83 -1.76 -21.68
CA GLN A 418 -0.14 -1.77 -22.78
C GLN A 418 -1.39 -2.61 -22.50
N GLY A 419 -1.32 -3.60 -21.61
CA GLY A 419 -2.49 -4.34 -21.16
C GLY A 419 -3.16 -3.75 -19.92
N GLU A 420 -2.64 -2.67 -19.36
CA GLU A 420 -3.28 -2.03 -18.21
C GLU A 420 -4.45 -1.16 -18.65
N ALA A 421 -5.44 -1.00 -17.78
CA ALA A 421 -6.61 -0.16 -18.00
C ALA A 421 -6.93 0.57 -16.70
N LEU A 422 -7.35 1.84 -16.83
CA LEU A 422 -7.67 2.67 -15.67
C LEU A 422 -9.16 2.98 -15.62
N VAL A 423 -9.64 3.24 -14.41
CA VAL A 423 -10.92 3.89 -14.15
C VAL A 423 -10.63 5.20 -13.46
N VAL A 424 -11.13 6.30 -14.01
CA VAL A 424 -11.01 7.62 -13.38
C VAL A 424 -12.40 8.15 -13.07
N SER A 425 -12.66 8.34 -11.78
CA SER A 425 -13.78 9.11 -11.25
C SER A 425 -13.43 10.58 -11.27
N ILE A 426 -14.27 11.42 -11.89
CA ILE A 426 -14.13 12.88 -11.83
C ILE A 426 -15.34 13.47 -11.12
N LYS A 427 -15.10 14.23 -10.07
CA LYS A 427 -16.12 14.95 -9.29
C LYS A 427 -15.84 16.45 -9.27
N GLN A 428 -16.89 17.26 -9.42
CA GLN A 428 -16.83 18.66 -9.04
C GLN A 428 -16.96 18.76 -7.51
N ASP A 429 -15.91 19.24 -6.86
CA ASP A 429 -15.79 19.24 -5.39
C ASP A 429 -15.67 20.64 -4.80
N ALA A 430 -15.42 21.64 -5.64
CA ALA A 430 -15.53 23.06 -5.30
C ALA A 430 -16.32 23.83 -6.37
N ASP A 431 -16.85 24.97 -5.95
CA ASP A 431 -17.59 25.88 -6.82
C ASP A 431 -16.70 26.49 -7.92
N THR A 432 -17.36 26.95 -9.00
CA THR A 432 -16.69 27.65 -10.09
C THR A 432 -16.35 29.09 -9.68
N HIS A 433 -15.10 29.51 -9.91
CA HIS A 433 -14.63 30.85 -9.58
C HIS A 433 -13.89 31.53 -10.74
N PHE A 434 -14.35 32.74 -11.10
CA PHE A 434 -13.69 33.58 -12.12
C PHE A 434 -13.53 32.92 -13.50
N SER A 435 -14.46 32.05 -13.88
CA SER A 435 -14.44 31.30 -15.15
C SER A 435 -15.53 31.80 -16.10
N ASN A 436 -15.29 31.66 -17.39
CA ASN A 436 -16.18 31.99 -18.51
C ASN A 436 -16.85 30.75 -19.11
N ILE A 437 -16.39 29.56 -18.72
CA ILE A 437 -16.98 28.27 -19.11
C ILE A 437 -17.53 27.53 -17.89
N GLU A 438 -18.42 26.57 -18.15
CA GLU A 438 -18.96 25.68 -17.13
C GLU A 438 -18.03 24.48 -16.89
N PHE A 439 -18.20 23.82 -15.74
CA PHE A 439 -17.35 22.70 -15.31
C PHE A 439 -17.37 21.52 -16.31
N ASP A 440 -18.55 21.15 -16.82
CA ASP A 440 -18.69 20.05 -17.77
C ASP A 440 -18.02 20.34 -19.12
N GLN A 441 -18.12 21.59 -19.59
CA GLN A 441 -17.37 22.06 -20.75
C GLN A 441 -15.87 21.98 -20.49
N ALA A 442 -15.37 22.48 -19.35
CA ALA A 442 -13.95 22.44 -19.02
C ALA A 442 -13.41 21.00 -18.99
N VAL A 443 -14.15 20.05 -18.39
CA VAL A 443 -13.74 18.64 -18.38
C VAL A 443 -13.74 18.09 -19.79
N TYR A 444 -14.78 18.34 -20.58
CA TYR A 444 -14.85 17.90 -21.97
C TYR A 444 -13.64 18.43 -22.79
N GLU A 445 -13.26 19.69 -22.62
CA GLU A 445 -12.11 20.28 -23.29
C GLU A 445 -10.80 19.58 -22.91
N VAL A 446 -10.59 19.31 -21.62
CA VAL A 446 -9.39 18.57 -21.14
C VAL A 446 -9.37 17.14 -21.68
N LEU A 447 -10.51 16.44 -21.75
CA LEU A 447 -10.54 15.01 -22.08
C LEU A 447 -10.71 14.70 -23.58
N GLN A 448 -11.42 15.52 -24.34
CA GLN A 448 -11.93 15.17 -25.68
C GLN A 448 -11.43 16.04 -26.83
N LEU A 449 -10.71 17.12 -26.55
CA LEU A 449 -9.98 17.85 -27.59
C LEU A 449 -8.59 17.24 -27.80
N GLY A 450 -7.92 17.59 -28.90
CA GLY A 450 -6.54 17.18 -29.16
C GLY A 450 -6.30 15.67 -29.23
N GLU A 451 -5.05 15.28 -28.99
CA GLU A 451 -4.60 13.90 -29.06
C GLU A 451 -5.04 13.07 -27.84
N GLN A 452 -5.31 13.71 -26.70
CA GLN A 452 -5.64 12.99 -25.47
C GLN A 452 -6.97 12.23 -25.53
N LYS A 453 -7.86 12.56 -26.47
CA LYS A 453 -9.12 11.83 -26.72
C LYS A 453 -8.90 10.32 -26.89
N GLN A 454 -7.75 9.90 -27.43
CA GLN A 454 -7.44 8.49 -27.67
C GLN A 454 -7.35 7.64 -26.40
N TYR A 455 -7.03 8.26 -25.25
CA TYR A 455 -6.90 7.57 -23.97
C TYR A 455 -8.23 7.35 -23.27
N TRP A 456 -9.34 7.86 -23.78
CA TRP A 456 -10.62 7.83 -23.05
C TRP A 456 -11.64 6.91 -23.70
N VAL A 457 -12.32 6.15 -22.84
CA VAL A 457 -13.61 5.52 -23.15
C VAL A 457 -14.70 6.35 -22.48
N THR A 458 -15.45 7.07 -23.32
CA THR A 458 -16.48 8.04 -22.90
C THR A 458 -17.90 7.56 -23.14
N ASN A 459 -18.11 6.30 -23.54
CA ASN A 459 -19.44 5.72 -23.62
C ASN A 459 -19.86 5.17 -22.25
N ALA A 460 -21.15 5.28 -21.92
CA ALA A 460 -21.73 4.60 -20.77
C ALA A 460 -21.81 3.09 -21.07
N THR A 461 -20.86 2.31 -20.53
CA THR A 461 -20.74 0.87 -20.76
C THR A 461 -20.26 0.14 -19.52
N ILE A 462 -20.35 -1.18 -19.52
CA ILE A 462 -19.57 -2.05 -18.63
C ILE A 462 -18.63 -2.82 -19.54
N PRO A 463 -17.43 -2.27 -19.80
CA PRO A 463 -16.56 -2.78 -20.84
C PRO A 463 -15.86 -4.07 -20.41
N GLN A 464 -15.53 -4.89 -21.40
CA GLN A 464 -14.54 -5.94 -21.24
C GLN A 464 -13.14 -5.32 -21.16
N LEU A 465 -12.23 -5.95 -20.41
CA LEU A 465 -10.87 -5.48 -20.19
C LEU A 465 -10.17 -5.18 -21.53
N GLY A 466 -10.28 -6.10 -22.51
CA GLY A 466 -9.69 -5.92 -23.83
C GLY A 466 -10.14 -4.67 -24.59
N GLN A 467 -11.32 -4.12 -24.28
CA GLN A 467 -11.84 -2.90 -24.91
C GLN A 467 -11.26 -1.62 -24.29
N VAL A 468 -10.74 -1.71 -23.08
CA VAL A 468 -10.21 -0.58 -22.29
C VAL A 468 -8.71 -0.63 -22.03
N ARG A 469 -7.99 -1.69 -22.46
CA ARG A 469 -6.52 -1.73 -22.40
C ARG A 469 -5.89 -0.52 -23.08
N GLY A 470 -4.90 0.09 -22.44
CA GLY A 470 -4.25 1.33 -22.85
C GLY A 470 -5.13 2.58 -22.70
N LYS A 471 -6.28 2.48 -22.04
CA LYS A 471 -7.28 3.56 -21.93
C LYS A 471 -7.81 3.71 -20.51
N ILE A 472 -8.58 4.78 -20.35
CA ILE A 472 -9.23 5.22 -19.12
C ILE A 472 -10.74 5.22 -19.34
N GLN A 473 -11.45 4.42 -18.56
CA GLN A 473 -12.91 4.49 -18.45
C GLN A 473 -13.29 5.67 -17.53
N LEU A 474 -14.06 6.61 -18.07
CA LEU A 474 -14.56 7.74 -17.29
C LEU A 474 -15.79 7.33 -16.46
N LEU A 475 -15.72 7.59 -15.15
CA LEU A 475 -16.86 7.60 -14.22
C LEU A 475 -17.16 9.07 -13.86
N ARG A 476 -18.29 9.59 -14.34
CA ARG A 476 -18.65 11.01 -14.21
C ARG A 476 -19.50 11.25 -12.96
N ARG A 477 -18.96 11.95 -11.95
CA ARG A 477 -19.64 12.38 -10.72
C ARG A 477 -19.98 13.87 -10.72
N TYR A 478 -20.21 14.45 -11.89
CA TYR A 478 -20.65 15.84 -12.07
C TYR A 478 -21.82 15.91 -13.06
N SER A 479 -22.67 16.93 -12.91
CA SER A 479 -23.77 17.20 -13.83
C SER A 479 -23.24 17.69 -15.17
N ALA A 480 -23.80 17.21 -16.27
CA ALA A 480 -23.39 17.61 -17.62
C ALA A 480 -24.60 17.83 -18.53
N GLY A 481 -24.47 18.79 -19.46
CA GLY A 481 -25.55 19.21 -20.35
C GLY A 481 -25.22 19.10 -21.84
N TYR A 482 -26.20 19.50 -22.65
CA TYR A 482 -26.04 19.73 -24.09
C TYR A 482 -25.98 21.23 -24.36
N ASN A 483 -24.91 21.69 -24.99
CA ASN A 483 -24.77 23.08 -25.40
C ASN A 483 -25.38 23.29 -26.79
N THR A 484 -26.52 23.98 -26.84
CA THR A 484 -27.24 24.24 -28.08
C THR A 484 -26.51 25.18 -29.03
N THR A 485 -25.67 26.08 -28.50
CA THR A 485 -24.94 27.08 -29.29
C THR A 485 -23.80 26.45 -30.06
N THR A 486 -23.06 25.54 -29.43
CA THR A 486 -21.93 24.81 -30.05
C THR A 486 -22.34 23.44 -30.59
N SER A 487 -23.61 23.04 -30.40
CA SER A 487 -24.13 21.71 -30.72
C SER A 487 -23.30 20.56 -30.13
N THR A 488 -22.74 20.76 -28.94
CA THR A 488 -21.85 19.80 -28.27
C THR A 488 -22.56 19.15 -27.08
N ASP A 489 -22.46 17.83 -26.97
CA ASP A 489 -22.95 17.07 -25.81
C ASP A 489 -21.79 16.80 -24.84
N TYR A 490 -21.86 17.39 -23.63
CA TYR A 490 -20.84 17.22 -22.60
C TYR A 490 -21.10 15.99 -21.71
N ARG A 491 -22.20 15.24 -21.93
CA ARG A 491 -22.54 14.03 -21.18
C ARG A 491 -21.71 12.82 -21.61
N ILE A 492 -20.43 12.84 -21.25
CA ILE A 492 -19.48 11.75 -21.49
C ILE A 492 -19.32 10.85 -20.25
N GLY A 493 -18.89 9.61 -20.48
CA GLY A 493 -18.59 8.61 -19.46
C GLY A 493 -19.81 7.88 -18.90
N ILE A 494 -19.56 7.02 -17.92
CA ILE A 494 -20.59 6.40 -17.09
C ILE A 494 -21.17 7.48 -16.17
N ASP A 495 -22.49 7.71 -16.24
CA ASP A 495 -23.15 8.71 -15.40
C ASP A 495 -23.30 8.19 -13.96
N ALA A 496 -22.58 8.82 -13.05
CA ALA A 496 -22.65 8.61 -11.61
C ALA A 496 -22.97 9.91 -10.87
N SER A 497 -23.59 10.89 -11.54
CA SER A 497 -23.97 12.18 -10.95
C SER A 497 -25.08 12.07 -9.88
N GLY A 498 -25.86 10.98 -9.91
CA GLY A 498 -26.86 10.65 -8.88
C GLY A 498 -26.29 9.97 -7.63
N TRP A 499 -25.04 10.29 -7.25
CA TRP A 499 -24.30 9.62 -6.18
C TRP A 499 -25.02 9.71 -4.82
N PRO A 500 -25.35 8.56 -4.16
CA PRO A 500 -25.96 8.56 -2.84
C PRO A 500 -25.06 9.22 -1.79
N ASN A 501 -25.60 10.15 -1.00
CA ASN A 501 -24.81 10.87 0.00
C ASN A 501 -24.72 10.07 1.32
N ASN A 502 -23.51 9.95 1.87
CA ASN A 502 -23.20 9.30 3.16
C ASN A 502 -23.97 7.98 3.42
N THR A 503 -23.97 7.07 2.46
CA THR A 503 -24.87 5.89 2.44
C THR A 503 -24.06 4.58 2.59
N PRO A 504 -24.44 3.66 3.51
CA PRO A 504 -23.73 2.40 3.72
C PRO A 504 -23.93 1.38 2.58
N LEU A 505 -25.02 1.47 1.82
CA LEU A 505 -25.15 0.80 0.52
C LEU A 505 -26.26 1.47 -0.30
N GLY A 506 -25.88 2.19 -1.34
CA GLY A 506 -26.76 2.81 -2.30
C GLY A 506 -26.57 2.25 -3.70
N ASN A 507 -27.37 2.71 -4.66
CA ASN A 507 -27.18 2.35 -6.05
C ASN A 507 -27.56 3.45 -7.04
N ILE A 508 -26.97 3.36 -8.24
CA ILE A 508 -27.33 4.15 -9.42
C ILE A 508 -27.62 3.16 -10.55
N THR A 509 -28.82 3.21 -11.11
CA THR A 509 -29.15 2.44 -12.33
C THR A 509 -28.66 3.21 -13.55
N ILE A 510 -27.87 2.54 -14.40
CA ILE A 510 -27.43 3.05 -15.69
C ILE A 510 -28.32 2.41 -16.77
N PRO A 511 -29.27 3.16 -17.37
CA PRO A 511 -30.26 2.60 -18.28
C PRO A 511 -29.63 1.81 -19.43
N GLY A 512 -30.03 0.54 -19.56
CA GLY A 512 -29.55 -0.35 -20.63
C GLY A 512 -28.11 -0.84 -20.48
N VAL A 513 -27.42 -0.52 -19.38
CA VAL A 513 -26.00 -0.86 -19.15
C VAL A 513 -25.84 -1.75 -17.92
N GLY A 514 -26.35 -1.33 -16.76
CA GLY A 514 -26.19 -2.07 -15.50
C GLY A 514 -26.43 -1.19 -14.28
N THR A 515 -25.91 -1.60 -13.12
CA THR A 515 -26.05 -0.86 -11.85
C THR A 515 -24.69 -0.61 -11.20
N LEU A 516 -24.51 0.58 -10.65
CA LEU A 516 -23.43 0.90 -9.71
C LEU A 516 -23.97 0.68 -8.29
N TRP A 517 -23.39 -0.25 -7.54
CA TRP A 517 -23.62 -0.41 -6.11
C TRP A 517 -22.50 0.28 -5.35
N ILE A 518 -22.87 1.15 -4.41
CA ILE A 518 -21.93 2.12 -3.82
C ILE A 518 -22.07 2.08 -2.30
N GLU A 519 -21.00 1.72 -1.62
CA GLU A 519 -20.80 2.02 -0.20
C GLU A 519 -19.92 3.27 -0.11
N ASP A 520 -20.48 4.35 0.41
CA ASP A 520 -19.81 5.63 0.61
C ASP A 520 -20.36 6.30 1.87
N HIS A 521 -20.33 5.57 3.00
CA HIS A 521 -20.60 6.16 4.31
C HIS A 521 -19.29 6.75 4.84
N TYR A 522 -19.04 8.00 4.46
CA TYR A 522 -17.79 8.69 4.70
C TYR A 522 -17.81 9.58 5.95
N ASN A 523 -18.97 10.06 6.41
CA ASN A 523 -19.05 11.02 7.52
C ASN A 523 -19.57 10.35 8.79
N TYR A 524 -18.79 10.48 9.86
CA TYR A 524 -19.12 10.01 11.21
C TYR A 524 -19.08 11.13 12.27
N ASP A 525 -19.22 12.40 11.90
CA ASP A 525 -19.04 13.55 12.80
C ASP A 525 -19.98 13.54 14.03
N ASP A 526 -21.04 12.73 14.00
CA ASP A 526 -21.97 12.49 15.09
C ASP A 526 -21.56 11.34 16.04
N VAL A 527 -20.53 10.58 15.69
CA VAL A 527 -19.97 9.49 16.49
C VAL A 527 -18.70 9.96 17.18
N SER A 528 -18.71 9.98 18.51
CA SER A 528 -17.55 10.45 19.29
C SER A 528 -16.51 9.37 19.59
N ASP A 529 -16.90 8.09 19.57
CA ASP A 529 -16.00 6.99 19.89
C ASP A 529 -15.25 6.50 18.63
N PHE A 530 -13.92 6.60 18.66
CA PHE A 530 -13.06 6.15 17.57
C PHE A 530 -13.25 4.67 17.23
N ALA A 531 -13.42 3.81 18.24
CA ALA A 531 -13.60 2.38 18.04
C ALA A 531 -14.91 2.09 17.29
N ASP A 532 -15.98 2.82 17.64
CA ASP A 532 -17.27 2.71 16.96
C ASP A 532 -17.19 3.24 15.52
N VAL A 533 -16.48 4.34 15.26
CA VAL A 533 -16.24 4.85 13.90
C VAL A 533 -15.59 3.78 13.03
N VAL A 534 -14.48 3.20 13.50
CA VAL A 534 -13.75 2.19 12.74
C VAL A 534 -14.57 0.91 12.58
N ALA A 535 -15.21 0.43 13.65
CA ALA A 535 -16.03 -0.78 13.60
C ALA A 535 -17.24 -0.65 12.67
N ASN A 536 -17.96 0.47 12.73
CA ASN A 536 -19.10 0.74 11.85
C ASN A 536 -18.64 0.79 10.39
N LYS A 537 -17.55 1.51 10.12
CA LYS A 537 -17.02 1.62 8.76
C LYS A 537 -16.56 0.27 8.21
N THR A 538 -15.80 -0.49 9.00
CA THR A 538 -15.39 -1.86 8.65
C THR A 538 -16.62 -2.72 8.36
N GLY A 539 -17.65 -2.70 9.21
CA GLY A 539 -18.85 -3.49 9.01
C GLY A 539 -19.61 -3.14 7.72
N TYR A 540 -19.70 -1.87 7.33
CA TYR A 540 -20.32 -1.47 6.07
C TYR A 540 -19.51 -1.92 4.85
N VAL A 541 -18.19 -1.79 4.89
CA VAL A 541 -17.29 -2.25 3.81
C VAL A 541 -17.39 -3.77 3.66
N GLU A 542 -17.35 -4.53 4.76
CA GLU A 542 -17.49 -5.99 4.75
C GLU A 542 -18.85 -6.43 4.19
N ALA A 543 -19.93 -5.75 4.57
CA ALA A 543 -21.27 -6.03 4.06
C ALA A 543 -21.39 -5.73 2.56
N ALA A 544 -20.81 -4.63 2.09
CA ALA A 544 -20.78 -4.29 0.66
C ALA A 544 -19.97 -5.31 -0.15
N LEU A 545 -18.84 -5.77 0.39
CA LEU A 545 -18.02 -6.82 -0.23
C LEU A 545 -18.75 -8.17 -0.26
N ALA A 546 -19.38 -8.57 0.85
CA ALA A 546 -20.20 -9.79 0.90
C ALA A 546 -21.36 -9.72 -0.11
N PHE A 547 -21.99 -8.55 -0.25
CA PHE A 547 -23.02 -8.34 -1.27
C PHE A 547 -22.47 -8.50 -2.70
N ALA A 548 -21.26 -8.04 -2.98
CA ALA A 548 -20.60 -8.24 -4.27
C ALA A 548 -20.32 -9.74 -4.55
N VAL A 549 -19.92 -10.50 -3.53
CA VAL A 549 -19.61 -11.94 -3.65
C VAL A 549 -20.88 -12.79 -3.87
N PHE A 550 -21.92 -12.57 -3.05
CA PHE A 550 -23.10 -13.46 -3.01
C PHE A 550 -24.32 -12.95 -3.76
N GLY A 551 -24.41 -11.63 -3.99
CA GLY A 551 -25.57 -10.97 -4.60
C GLY A 551 -25.28 -10.25 -5.92
N GLY A 552 -24.01 -10.25 -6.36
CA GLY A 552 -23.57 -9.52 -7.54
C GLY A 552 -24.02 -10.15 -8.87
N VAL A 553 -24.52 -9.31 -9.78
CA VAL A 553 -24.69 -9.68 -11.19
C VAL A 553 -23.38 -9.31 -11.91
N PRO A 554 -22.82 -10.16 -12.80
CA PRO A 554 -21.51 -9.89 -13.44
C PRO A 554 -21.38 -8.55 -14.16
N ASN A 555 -22.51 -7.96 -14.57
CA ASN A 555 -22.60 -6.66 -15.23
C ASN A 555 -23.02 -5.55 -14.27
N ASN A 556 -22.60 -5.60 -13.00
CA ASN A 556 -22.77 -4.51 -12.04
C ASN A 556 -21.40 -4.13 -11.47
N TRP A 557 -21.17 -2.83 -11.26
CA TRP A 557 -19.97 -2.36 -10.57
C TRP A 557 -20.28 -2.25 -9.09
N HIS A 558 -19.37 -2.76 -8.26
CA HIS A 558 -19.42 -2.62 -6.81
C HIS A 558 -18.25 -1.73 -6.39
N ILE A 559 -18.58 -0.57 -5.82
CA ILE A 559 -17.61 0.44 -5.38
C ILE A 559 -17.80 0.60 -3.88
N SER A 560 -16.76 0.32 -3.10
CA SER A 560 -16.77 0.53 -1.64
C SER A 560 -15.56 1.36 -1.25
N PHE A 561 -15.83 2.44 -0.52
CA PHE A 561 -14.79 3.33 -0.02
C PHE A 561 -14.35 2.84 1.34
N THR A 562 -13.08 2.45 1.52
CA THR A 562 -12.57 2.10 2.87
C THR A 562 -12.29 3.33 3.73
N THR A 563 -12.43 4.52 3.15
CA THR A 563 -12.15 5.82 3.77
C THR A 563 -13.35 6.39 4.52
N ALA A 564 -13.07 7.17 5.55
CA ALA A 564 -14.05 7.97 6.27
C ALA A 564 -13.39 9.21 6.90
N SER A 565 -14.21 10.11 7.40
CA SER A 565 -13.87 11.34 8.11
C SER A 565 -14.72 11.45 9.38
N ASN A 566 -14.11 11.95 10.45
CA ASN A 566 -14.77 12.23 11.71
C ASN A 566 -14.20 13.54 12.28
N PHE A 567 -14.66 14.65 11.73
CA PHE A 567 -14.18 15.97 12.09
C PHE A 567 -14.87 16.48 13.37
N PRO A 568 -14.14 17.11 14.32
CA PRO A 568 -12.70 17.39 14.32
C PRO A 568 -11.88 16.35 15.11
N TYR A 569 -12.43 15.18 15.41
CA TYR A 569 -11.82 14.26 16.39
C TYR A 569 -10.78 13.33 15.77
N HIS A 570 -11.02 12.79 14.57
CA HIS A 570 -10.13 11.85 13.91
C HIS A 570 -9.88 12.17 12.43
N GLN A 571 -8.61 12.20 12.05
CA GLN A 571 -8.19 12.38 10.66
C GLN A 571 -8.49 11.12 9.83
N PRO A 572 -8.73 11.26 8.50
CA PRO A 572 -8.96 10.11 7.62
C PRO A 572 -7.85 9.04 7.68
N SER A 573 -6.58 9.46 7.79
CA SER A 573 -5.44 8.56 7.95
C SER A 573 -5.52 7.73 9.23
N GLY A 574 -6.01 8.30 10.33
CA GLY A 574 -6.25 7.61 11.58
C GLY A 574 -7.31 6.52 11.45
N ILE A 575 -8.44 6.80 10.78
CA ILE A 575 -9.50 5.79 10.57
C ILE A 575 -9.00 4.66 9.64
N ALA A 576 -8.26 5.00 8.58
CA ALA A 576 -7.76 4.04 7.61
C ALA A 576 -6.66 3.13 8.18
N LEU A 577 -5.67 3.70 8.89
CA LEU A 577 -4.49 2.99 9.39
C LEU A 577 -4.62 2.52 10.84
N GLY A 578 -5.53 3.11 11.60
CA GLY A 578 -5.68 2.86 13.03
C GLY A 578 -5.02 3.94 13.88
N GLY A 579 -5.38 3.98 15.15
CA GLY A 579 -4.99 5.05 16.07
C GLY A 579 -5.46 4.80 17.50
N VAL A 580 -5.20 5.76 18.38
CA VAL A 580 -5.60 5.65 19.80
C VAL A 580 -6.97 6.25 20.00
N ASN A 581 -7.83 5.55 20.74
CA ASN A 581 -9.10 6.10 21.21
C ASN A 581 -8.87 7.20 22.26
N LEU A 582 -9.46 8.39 22.02
CA LEU A 582 -9.31 9.56 22.90
C LEU A 582 -10.38 9.64 24.01
N VAL A 583 -11.47 8.88 23.89
CA VAL A 583 -12.64 8.94 24.80
C VAL A 583 -12.58 7.85 25.87
N TYR A 584 -12.10 6.66 25.51
CA TYR A 584 -11.78 5.59 26.45
C TYR A 584 -10.26 5.50 26.62
N PRO A 585 -9.74 5.23 27.84
CA PRO A 585 -8.31 5.33 28.09
C PRO A 585 -7.51 4.30 27.26
N PHE A 586 -6.94 4.79 26.14
CA PHE A 586 -5.68 4.34 25.53
C PHE A 586 -5.68 2.95 24.87
N GLU A 587 -6.81 2.51 24.31
CA GLU A 587 -6.84 1.34 23.42
C GLU A 587 -6.51 1.76 21.98
N TYR A 588 -5.58 1.03 21.36
CA TYR A 588 -5.32 1.19 19.92
C TYR A 588 -6.41 0.45 19.14
N VAL A 589 -7.05 1.18 18.24
CA VAL A 589 -8.06 0.65 17.33
C VAL A 589 -7.38 0.41 15.98
N VAL A 590 -7.43 -0.85 15.52
CA VAL A 590 -6.92 -1.29 14.22
C VAL A 590 -7.75 -0.66 13.11
N GLY A 591 -7.11 0.06 12.19
CA GLY A 591 -7.81 0.78 11.13
C GLY A 591 -8.51 -0.09 10.10
N VAL A 592 -9.39 0.55 9.33
CA VAL A 592 -10.25 -0.11 8.34
C VAL A 592 -9.44 -0.89 7.29
N ASN A 593 -8.29 -0.37 6.85
CA ASN A 593 -7.48 -1.05 5.82
C ASN A 593 -6.94 -2.41 6.32
N PHE A 594 -6.46 -2.47 7.56
CA PHE A 594 -5.95 -3.71 8.14
C PHE A 594 -7.07 -4.72 8.40
N ASN A 595 -8.22 -4.25 8.91
CA ASN A 595 -9.40 -5.09 9.10
C ASN A 595 -9.88 -5.68 7.77
N LEU A 596 -9.91 -4.88 6.69
CA LEU A 596 -10.30 -5.36 5.36
C LEU A 596 -9.31 -6.42 4.82
N VAL A 597 -8.00 -6.21 4.96
CA VAL A 597 -7.01 -7.20 4.55
C VAL A 597 -7.19 -8.51 5.32
N ALA A 598 -7.42 -8.43 6.63
CA ALA A 598 -7.70 -9.60 7.46
C ALA A 598 -8.99 -10.33 7.05
N TYR A 599 -10.01 -9.59 6.59
CA TYR A 599 -11.27 -10.13 6.08
C TYR A 599 -11.11 -10.82 4.71
N ILE A 600 -10.31 -10.24 3.80
CA ILE A 600 -10.13 -10.74 2.43
C ILE A 600 -9.18 -11.94 2.36
N ILE A 601 -8.07 -11.95 3.11
CA ILE A 601 -7.03 -13.01 3.01
C ILE A 601 -7.60 -14.44 3.09
N PRO A 602 -8.48 -14.78 4.05
CA PRO A 602 -9.07 -16.12 4.12
C PRO A 602 -9.91 -16.49 2.89
N MET A 603 -10.53 -15.52 2.22
CA MET A 603 -11.35 -15.73 1.02
C MET A 603 -10.51 -16.04 -0.23
N LEU A 604 -9.22 -15.67 -0.23
CA LEU A 604 -8.31 -15.86 -1.37
C LEU A 604 -7.62 -17.24 -1.38
N ARG A 605 -7.85 -18.10 -0.37
CA ARG A 605 -7.17 -19.39 -0.25
C ARG A 605 -7.66 -20.41 -1.29
N PRO A 606 -6.77 -21.11 -2.01
CA PRO A 606 -7.16 -22.22 -2.87
C PRO A 606 -7.89 -23.30 -2.06
N GLY A 607 -9.14 -23.61 -2.45
CA GLY A 607 -9.96 -24.59 -1.75
C GLY A 607 -10.74 -24.05 -0.54
N ALA A 608 -10.67 -22.75 -0.24
CA ALA A 608 -11.70 -22.13 0.60
C ALA A 608 -13.01 -22.14 -0.20
N SER A 609 -13.90 -23.07 0.12
CA SER A 609 -15.32 -22.85 -0.17
C SER A 609 -15.67 -21.50 0.44
N ALA A 610 -16.10 -20.55 -0.39
CA ALA A 610 -16.74 -19.33 0.08
C ALA A 610 -17.75 -19.74 1.16
N ILE A 611 -17.52 -19.30 2.40
CA ILE A 611 -18.43 -19.56 3.53
C ILE A 611 -19.62 -18.63 3.39
#